data_AF-A0A350PC51-F1
#
_entry.id   AF-A0A350PC51-F1
#
_cell.length_a   1.000
_cell.length_b   1.000
_cell.length_c   1.000
_cell.angle_alpha   90.00
_cell.angle_beta   90.00
_cell.angle_gamma   90.00
#
_symmetry.space_group_name_H-M   'P 1'
#
loop_
_entity.id
_entity.type
_entity.pdbx_description
1 polymer ?
#
loop_
_entity_poly.entity_id
_entity_poly.type
_entity_poly.pdbx_seq_one_letter_code
_entity_poly.pdbx_strand_id
1 'polypeptide(L)'
;MTEIERNELSANAMGGTELMATALANKLDPELKDKFQIICSRVREIDEDKIPILWLHDLPNDPESHHLSDKEARKKFAKFVFVSNWQMNEYIHTYGLRWDECVVIPNAIDPIDFDEKPKDG
;
A
#
# COMPACT_ATOMS: atom_id res chain seq x y z
N MET A 1 -18.86 7.81 3.39
CA MET A 1 -17.42 8.15 3.32
C MET A 1 -16.67 6.85 3.39
N THR A 2 -16.23 6.32 2.26
CA THR A 2 -15.48 5.07 2.19
C THR A 2 -14.00 5.42 2.37
N GLU A 3 -13.49 5.33 3.60
CA GLU A 3 -12.07 5.49 3.92
C GLU A 3 -11.27 4.27 3.41
N ILE A 4 -9.98 4.46 3.10
CA ILE A 4 -9.08 3.32 2.85
C ILE A 4 -8.94 2.54 4.17
N GLU A 5 -8.96 1.21 4.05
CA GLU A 5 -9.07 0.29 5.18
C GLU A 5 -7.97 0.54 6.23
N ARG A 6 -8.37 0.87 7.47
CA ARG A 6 -7.46 1.01 8.61
C ARG A 6 -7.63 -0.18 9.54
N ASN A 7 -6.51 -0.80 9.92
CA ASN A 7 -6.48 -1.93 10.85
C ASN A 7 -6.26 -1.48 12.30
N GLU A 8 -6.29 -2.45 13.22
CA GLU A 8 -6.11 -2.30 14.67
C GLU A 8 -4.84 -1.54 15.12
N LEU A 9 -3.75 -1.58 14.34
CA LEU A 9 -2.50 -0.85 14.62
C LEU A 9 -2.48 0.52 13.96
N SER A 10 -3.14 0.65 12.81
CA SER A 10 -3.19 1.88 12.01
C SER A 10 -4.28 2.86 12.44
N ALA A 11 -5.29 2.41 13.19
CA ALA A 11 -6.48 3.21 13.51
C ALA A 11 -6.16 4.55 14.21
N ASN A 12 -5.11 4.59 15.05
CA ASN A 12 -4.65 5.81 15.73
C ASN A 12 -3.22 6.23 15.33
N ALA A 13 -2.64 5.59 14.31
CA ALA A 13 -1.29 5.88 13.85
C ALA A 13 -1.32 6.92 12.71
N MET A 14 -0.29 7.76 12.66
CA MET A 14 -0.04 8.70 11.56
C MET A 14 1.38 8.49 11.03
N GLY A 15 1.73 7.23 10.80
CA GLY A 15 3.00 6.84 10.19
C GLY A 15 3.01 7.09 8.68
N GLY A 16 4.13 6.75 8.03
CA GLY A 16 4.26 6.91 6.58
C GLY A 16 3.18 6.18 5.79
N THR A 17 2.82 4.97 6.20
CA THR A 17 1.75 4.17 5.57
C THR A 17 0.39 4.85 5.69
N GLU A 18 0.04 5.33 6.89
CA GLU A 18 -1.25 5.98 7.14
C GLU A 18 -1.36 7.33 6.42
N LEU A 19 -0.26 8.09 6.31
CA LEU A 19 -0.19 9.32 5.53
C LEU A 19 -0.42 9.04 4.04
N MET A 20 0.24 8.02 3.49
CA MET A 20 0.08 7.62 2.09
C MET A 20 -1.35 7.14 1.79
N ALA A 21 -1.92 6.30 2.65
CA ALA A 21 -3.30 5.84 2.52
C ALA A 21 -4.29 7.01 2.58
N THR A 22 -4.12 7.93 3.53
CA THR A 22 -4.99 9.10 3.67
C THR A 22 -4.88 10.02 2.45
N ALA A 23 -3.67 10.25 1.94
CA ALA A 23 -3.45 11.05 0.74
C ALA A 23 -4.09 10.42 -0.51
N LEU A 24 -3.98 9.10 -0.66
CA LEU A 24 -4.64 8.37 -1.74
C LEU A 24 -6.16 8.48 -1.63
N ALA A 25 -6.72 8.26 -0.44
CA ALA A 25 -8.14 8.38 -0.18
C ALA A 25 -8.66 9.79 -0.54
N ASN A 26 -7.91 10.84 -0.22
CA ASN A 26 -8.33 12.21 -0.52
C ASN A 26 -8.30 12.55 -2.02
N LYS A 27 -7.43 11.90 -2.79
CA LYS A 27 -7.23 12.17 -4.23
C LYS A 27 -8.06 11.25 -5.14
N LEU A 28 -8.52 10.11 -4.63
CA LEU A 28 -9.25 9.13 -5.42
C LEU A 28 -10.70 9.57 -5.67
N ASP A 29 -11.19 9.36 -6.89
CA ASP A 29 -12.58 9.57 -7.27
C ASP A 29 -13.50 8.70 -6.38
N PRO A 30 -14.59 9.25 -5.80
CA PRO A 30 -15.57 8.49 -5.03
C PRO A 30 -16.07 7.21 -5.72
N GLU A 31 -16.31 7.24 -7.03
CA GLU A 31 -16.78 6.05 -7.76
C GLU A 31 -15.75 4.92 -7.78
N LEU A 32 -14.46 5.26 -7.72
CA LEU A 32 -13.39 4.28 -7.67
C LEU A 32 -13.24 3.70 -6.25
N LYS A 33 -13.48 4.49 -5.21
CA LYS A 33 -13.45 4.01 -3.81
C LYS A 33 -14.45 2.90 -3.54
N ASP A 34 -15.60 2.94 -4.21
CA ASP A 34 -16.64 1.94 -4.02
C ASP A 34 -16.38 0.67 -4.85
N LYS A 35 -15.62 0.77 -5.94
CA LYS A 35 -15.28 -0.37 -6.84
C LYS A 35 -14.04 -1.15 -6.40
N PHE A 36 -13.08 -0.49 -5.75
CA PHE A 36 -11.80 -1.09 -5.39
C PHE A 36 -11.65 -1.24 -3.88
N GLN A 37 -11.09 -2.37 -3.44
CA GLN A 37 -10.62 -2.54 -2.08
C GLN A 37 -9.10 -2.38 -2.08
N ILE A 38 -8.58 -1.31 -1.48
CA ILE A 38 -7.14 -1.06 -1.37
C ILE A 38 -6.70 -1.47 0.02
N ILE A 39 -5.88 -2.52 0.09
CA ILE A 39 -5.42 -3.13 1.35
C ILE A 39 -3.95 -2.76 1.56
N CYS A 40 -3.64 -2.06 2.65
CA CYS A 40 -2.27 -1.69 2.99
C CYS A 40 -1.59 -2.78 3.84
N SER A 41 -0.75 -3.59 3.18
CA SER A 41 0.06 -4.73 3.69
C SER A 41 -0.68 -5.87 4.39
N ARG A 42 -1.61 -5.59 5.30
CA ARG A 42 -2.23 -6.56 6.21
C ARG A 42 -3.58 -7.01 5.66
N VAL A 43 -3.62 -8.23 5.17
CA VAL A 43 -4.85 -8.83 4.64
C VAL A 43 -5.61 -9.48 5.79
N ARG A 44 -6.86 -9.08 6.00
CA ARG A 44 -7.76 -9.69 7.00
C ARG A 44 -8.97 -10.30 6.28
N GLU A 45 -9.76 -9.45 5.65
CA GLU A 45 -10.93 -9.83 4.85
C GLU A 45 -10.81 -9.25 3.45
N ILE A 46 -11.30 -10.00 2.46
CA ILE A 46 -11.37 -9.54 1.06
C ILE A 46 -12.86 -9.44 0.73
N ASP A 47 -13.28 -8.25 0.33
CA ASP A 47 -14.64 -7.97 -0.10
C ASP A 47 -14.84 -8.54 -1.52
N GLU A 48 -15.72 -9.53 -1.63
CA GLU A 48 -16.01 -10.23 -2.89
C GLU A 48 -16.68 -9.33 -3.93
N ASP A 49 -17.33 -8.23 -3.50
CA ASP A 49 -18.02 -7.29 -4.38
C ASP A 49 -17.07 -6.21 -4.95
N LYS A 50 -15.81 -6.18 -4.49
CA LYS A 50 -14.82 -5.18 -4.90
C LYS A 50 -13.64 -5.82 -5.62
N ILE A 51 -12.88 -4.99 -6.32
CA ILE A 51 -11.62 -5.39 -6.95
C ILE A 51 -10.48 -5.17 -5.95
N PRO A 52 -9.87 -6.23 -5.39
CA PRO A 52 -8.84 -6.09 -4.37
C PRO A 52 -7.47 -5.76 -4.96
N ILE A 53 -6.81 -4.77 -4.38
CA ILE A 53 -5.45 -4.32 -4.68
C ILE A 53 -4.65 -4.38 -3.38
N LEU A 54 -3.53 -5.11 -3.40
CA LEU A 54 -2.63 -5.19 -2.25
C LEU A 54 -1.50 -4.18 -2.41
N TRP A 55 -1.44 -3.20 -1.51
CA TRP A 55 -0.40 -2.17 -1.47
C TRP A 55 0.59 -2.48 -0.35
N LEU A 56 1.79 -2.90 -0.73
CA LEU A 56 2.81 -3.42 0.18
C LEU A 56 3.78 -2.31 0.59
N HIS A 57 3.82 -2.02 1.87
CA HIS A 57 4.77 -1.09 2.49
C HIS A 57 5.87 -1.80 3.28
N ASP A 58 5.66 -3.08 3.60
CA ASP A 58 6.58 -3.89 4.40
C ASP A 58 7.56 -4.68 3.53
N LEU A 59 8.48 -5.38 4.17
CA LEU A 59 9.44 -6.26 3.51
C LEU A 59 8.83 -7.64 3.26
N PRO A 60 9.29 -8.39 2.24
CA PRO A 60 8.74 -9.70 1.93
C PRO A 60 8.95 -10.72 3.06
N ASN A 61 9.91 -10.53 3.96
CA ASN A 61 10.11 -11.40 5.12
C ASN A 61 9.18 -11.10 6.30
N ASP A 62 8.32 -10.08 6.20
CA ASP A 62 7.32 -9.80 7.21
C ASP A 62 6.25 -10.92 7.24
N PRO A 63 5.83 -11.41 8.43
CA PRO A 63 4.81 -12.45 8.54
C PRO A 63 3.51 -12.16 7.80
N GLU A 64 3.12 -10.88 7.68
CA GLU A 64 1.92 -10.46 6.96
C GLU A 64 2.02 -10.77 5.46
N SER A 65 3.23 -10.88 4.90
CA SER A 65 3.46 -11.22 3.49
C SER A 65 3.53 -12.72 3.20
N HIS A 66 3.70 -13.58 4.22
CA HIS A 66 3.94 -15.01 4.02
C HIS A 66 2.83 -15.74 3.26
N HIS A 67 1.59 -15.27 3.39
CA HIS A 67 0.44 -15.82 2.66
C HIS A 67 0.64 -15.77 1.13
N LEU A 68 1.45 -14.84 0.63
CA LEU A 68 1.79 -14.72 -0.79
C LEU A 68 2.65 -15.88 -1.31
N SER A 69 3.16 -16.76 -0.44
CA SER A 69 3.80 -18.02 -0.86
C SER A 69 2.82 -18.94 -1.59
N ASP A 70 1.54 -18.89 -1.22
CA ASP A 70 0.48 -19.66 -1.87
C ASP A 70 0.01 -18.96 -3.16
N LYS A 71 0.03 -19.70 -4.28
CA LYS A 71 -0.41 -19.19 -5.58
C LYS A 71 -1.90 -18.84 -5.58
N GLU A 72 -2.73 -19.60 -4.87
CA GLU A 72 -4.17 -19.34 -4.83
C GLU A 72 -4.48 -18.08 -4.01
N ALA A 73 -3.73 -17.82 -2.94
CA ALA A 73 -3.82 -16.57 -2.21
C ALA A 73 -3.50 -15.35 -3.09
N ARG A 74 -2.47 -15.46 -3.95
CA ARG A 74 -2.09 -14.38 -4.88
C ARG A 74 -3.16 -14.06 -5.92
N LYS A 75 -3.85 -15.07 -6.45
CA LYS A 75 -4.91 -14.90 -7.46
C LYS A 75 -6.10 -14.08 -6.96
N LYS A 76 -6.24 -13.92 -5.65
CA LYS A 76 -7.29 -13.09 -5.06
C LYS A 76 -7.09 -11.62 -5.40
N PHE A 77 -5.87 -11.16 -5.67
CA PHE A 77 -5.55 -9.76 -5.92
C PHE A 77 -5.47 -9.44 -7.42
N ALA A 78 -6.04 -8.32 -7.83
CA ALA A 78 -5.96 -7.84 -9.20
C ALA A 78 -4.58 -7.24 -9.53
N LYS A 79 -3.97 -6.56 -8.55
CA LYS A 79 -2.64 -5.95 -8.65
C LYS A 79 -1.93 -5.92 -7.29
N PHE A 80 -0.60 -5.97 -7.36
CA PHE A 80 0.32 -5.68 -6.26
C PHE A 80 0.98 -4.33 -6.49
N VAL A 81 0.86 -3.42 -5.52
CA VAL A 81 1.46 -2.09 -5.55
C VAL A 81 2.63 -2.04 -4.57
N PHE A 82 3.77 -1.51 -5.01
CA PHE A 82 5.00 -1.41 -4.23
C PHE A 82 5.47 0.03 -4.14
N VAL A 83 6.24 0.35 -3.10
CA VAL A 83 6.78 1.71 -2.89
C VAL A 83 8.16 1.93 -3.52
N SER A 84 8.78 0.88 -4.07
CA SER A 84 10.01 0.99 -4.84
C SER A 84 10.21 -0.19 -5.80
N ASN A 85 11.02 0.02 -6.85
CA ASN A 85 11.42 -1.05 -7.76
C ASN A 85 12.21 -2.15 -7.05
N TRP A 86 13.02 -1.79 -6.05
CA TRP A 86 13.77 -2.76 -5.25
C TRP A 86 12.83 -3.68 -4.48
N GLN A 87 11.85 -3.11 -3.75
CA GLN A 87 10.87 -3.90 -3.00
C GLN A 87 10.07 -4.81 -3.94
N MET A 88 9.58 -4.30 -5.07
CA MET A 88 8.89 -5.11 -6.07
C MET A 88 9.75 -6.29 -6.52
N ASN A 89 11.02 -6.05 -6.83
CA ASN A 89 11.94 -7.08 -7.25
C ASN A 89 12.12 -8.16 -6.17
N GLU A 90 12.28 -7.77 -4.90
CA GLU A 90 12.40 -8.71 -3.79
C GLU A 90 11.14 -9.57 -3.62
N TYR A 91 9.95 -8.99 -3.74
CA TYR A 91 8.69 -9.77 -3.69
C TYR A 91 8.55 -10.72 -4.88
N ILE A 92 8.94 -10.31 -6.10
CA ILE A 92 8.96 -11.18 -7.27
C ILE A 92 9.92 -12.35 -7.06
N HIS A 93 11.13 -12.10 -6.55
CA HIS A 93 12.12 -13.14 -6.25
C HIS A 93 11.65 -14.08 -5.15
N THR A 94 11.04 -13.54 -4.09
CA THR A 94 10.63 -14.32 -2.90
C THR A 94 9.39 -15.17 -3.17
N TYR A 95 8.38 -14.60 -3.83
CA TYR A 95 7.05 -15.22 -3.95
C TYR A 95 6.70 -15.66 -5.39
N GLY A 96 7.53 -15.32 -6.37
CA GLY A 96 7.28 -15.63 -7.78
C GLY A 96 6.05 -14.88 -8.32
N LEU A 97 5.89 -13.61 -7.94
CA LEU A 97 4.88 -12.73 -8.52
C LEU A 97 5.15 -12.49 -10.00
N ARG A 98 4.10 -12.37 -10.82
CA ARG A 98 4.31 -12.02 -12.23
C ARG A 98 4.52 -10.53 -12.36
N TRP A 99 5.47 -10.14 -13.22
CA TRP A 99 5.82 -8.74 -13.44
C TRP A 99 4.62 -7.89 -13.85
N ASP A 100 3.74 -8.42 -14.70
CA ASP A 100 2.57 -7.67 -15.18
C ASP A 100 1.47 -7.51 -14.12
N GLU A 101 1.51 -8.27 -13.01
CA GLU A 101 0.63 -8.09 -11.85
C GLU A 101 1.14 -6.98 -10.90
N CYS A 102 2.37 -6.51 -11.10
CA CYS A 102 3.07 -5.60 -10.22
C CYS A 102 3.11 -4.16 -10.76
N VAL A 103 2.95 -3.17 -9.88
CA VAL A 103 3.08 -1.74 -10.18
C VAL A 103 3.84 -1.05 -9.06
N VAL A 104 4.67 -0.06 -9.39
CA VAL A 104 5.38 0.75 -8.40
C VAL A 104 4.79 2.15 -8.34
N ILE A 105 4.39 2.57 -7.13
CA ILE A 105 4.00 3.94 -6.79
C ILE A 105 4.91 4.40 -5.65
N PRO A 106 5.94 5.23 -5.92
CA PRO A 106 6.85 5.71 -4.89
C PRO A 106 6.12 6.49 -3.81
N ASN A 107 6.61 6.38 -2.57
CA ASN A 107 6.14 7.24 -1.50
C ASN A 107 6.41 8.71 -1.81
N ALA A 108 5.50 9.57 -1.38
CA ALA A 108 5.58 11.01 -1.57
C ALA A 108 5.29 11.72 -0.25
N ILE A 109 5.80 12.95 -0.14
CA ILE A 109 5.45 13.88 0.93
C ILE A 109 4.87 15.13 0.31
N ASP A 110 4.05 15.84 1.08
CA ASP A 110 3.82 17.25 0.79
C ASP A 110 5.14 18.01 1.06
N PRO A 111 5.62 18.83 0.12
CA PRO A 111 6.84 19.60 0.32
C PRO A 111 6.75 20.42 1.60
N ILE A 112 7.80 20.35 2.43
CA ILE A 112 7.92 21.21 3.61
C ILE A 112 8.32 22.61 3.17
N ASP A 113 7.72 23.63 3.78
CA ASP A 113 8.18 25.01 3.62
C ASP A 113 9.58 25.14 4.22
N PHE A 114 10.52 25.68 3.44
CA PHE A 114 11.89 25.88 3.88
C PHE A 114 12.07 27.31 4.34
N ASP A 115 12.11 27.51 5.66
CA ASP A 115 12.55 28.76 6.26
C ASP A 115 14.08 28.74 6.43
N GLU A 116 14.77 29.71 5.84
CA GLU A 116 16.21 29.86 6.01
C GLU A 116 16.51 30.15 7.49
N LYS A 117 17.32 29.29 8.13
CA LYS A 117 17.69 29.49 9.54
C LYS A 117 18.42 30.84 9.71
N PRO A 118 18.17 31.58 10.80
CA PRO A 118 18.97 32.76 11.13
C PRO A 118 20.45 32.39 11.19
N LYS A 119 21.30 33.19 10.54
CA LYS A 119 22.75 32.97 10.50
C LYS A 119 23.48 33.56 11.72
N ASP A 120 22.75 34.24 12.59
CA ASP A 120 23.29 34.84 13.80
C ASP A 120 23.16 33.84 14.96
N GLY A 121 24.31 33.27 15.35
CA GLY A 121 24.47 32.45 16.55
C GLY A 121 24.70 33.28 17.81
#